data_AF-A0A915IYI1-F1
#
_entry.id   AF-A0A915IYI1-F1
#
_cell.length_a   1.000
_cell.length_b   1.000
_cell.length_c   1.000
_cell.angle_alpha   90.00
_cell.angle_beta   90.00
_cell.angle_gamma   90.00
#
_symmetry.space_group_name_H-M   'P 1'
#
loop_
_entity.id
_entity.type
_entity.pdbx_description
1 polymer ?
#
loop_
_entity_poly.entity_id
_entity_poly.type
_entity_poly.pdbx_seq_one_letter_code
_entity_poly.pdbx_strand_id
1 'polypeptide(L)'
;MRCGVILCASYEKLWKTVKFSLEYGQNDSNVKENADWWAFVTLLSFQFICGVSSSPFTTLTYVYIDDNASPKHAPFYFGLVTAMWGYGPAVGFGLAVVCTQVYVTLQAPPTYLTPSSAHWIGAWWLGFLCLSIMYIIVGLPFFCYPLRLLNSRKNRALDECELSDTAHKDEAYKNLVLGTVSTAPVAAKSCAEIDVYDSDHTLRWFWERFLEIPKQVVKMFKNEIFICITGSWIFWSYVIGGYSTFLPKYLEVHFHQPSHSASTYGGFLTAFAAATSCAIGGKLLSIMGMKPHKSNLIVALCTLSAALSYLAFIAIDCPRPDVESMSWNSSLPCNAGCHCDTSNYEPVCAGNEVYFSPCLAGCRELGNKTDGVIRYDFCQCPQTSSSAKAGFCSENCNLKMLTYLVCTILTAITAQLFQVAQFTTLIKSVTPEEKSMAYALANFFTSILGFLPSQVLFGRVIDTTCVKWNSQSDTGRHCQLYDRSLFRSRYHLLTTAFAGLSFLCVALTSLLAVKFPFFQ
;
A
#
# COMPACT_ATOMS: atom_id res chain seq x y z
N MET A 1 -28.24 7.03 15.00
CA MET A 1 -27.80 6.75 16.39
C MET A 1 -28.29 5.37 16.81
N ARG A 2 -27.40 4.35 16.73
CA ARG A 2 -27.46 3.06 17.48
C ARG A 2 -26.17 2.21 17.26
N CYS A 3 -25.03 2.84 16.93
CA CYS A 3 -23.72 2.16 16.80
C CYS A 3 -22.69 2.58 17.85
N GLY A 4 -22.97 3.61 18.67
CA GLY A 4 -21.99 4.16 19.63
C GLY A 4 -21.78 3.33 20.90
N VAL A 5 -22.73 2.48 21.29
CA VAL A 5 -22.65 1.68 22.53
C VAL A 5 -21.94 0.33 22.30
N ILE A 6 -21.91 -0.16 21.06
CA ILE A 6 -21.24 -1.42 20.71
C ILE A 6 -19.71 -1.25 20.68
N LEU A 7 -19.22 -0.06 20.33
CA LEU A 7 -17.77 0.24 20.30
C LEU A 7 -17.12 0.24 21.69
N CYS A 8 -17.85 0.68 22.73
CA CYS A 8 -17.31 0.74 24.09
C CYS A 8 -17.26 -0.65 24.77
N ALA A 9 -18.28 -1.49 24.55
CA ALA A 9 -18.29 -2.88 25.02
C ALA A 9 -17.29 -3.79 24.28
N SER A 10 -16.98 -3.47 23.01
CA SER A 10 -15.94 -4.14 22.24
C SER A 10 -14.54 -3.73 22.70
N TYR A 11 -14.33 -2.48 23.10
CA TYR A 11 -13.06 -1.97 23.62
C TYR A 11 -12.63 -2.64 24.95
N GLU A 12 -13.56 -2.85 25.89
CA GLU A 12 -13.26 -3.52 27.15
C GLU A 12 -12.87 -5.00 26.95
N LYS A 13 -13.50 -5.67 25.97
CA LYS A 13 -13.11 -7.03 25.54
C LYS A 13 -11.78 -7.02 24.79
N LEU A 14 -11.54 -6.06 23.89
CA LEU A 14 -10.28 -5.90 23.16
C LEU A 14 -9.10 -5.65 24.10
N TRP A 15 -9.26 -4.76 25.08
CA TRP A 15 -8.24 -4.49 26.08
C TRP A 15 -7.99 -5.71 26.96
N LYS A 16 -9.04 -6.45 27.36
CA LYS A 16 -8.87 -7.71 28.09
C LYS A 16 -8.15 -8.76 27.24
N THR A 17 -8.42 -8.89 25.95
CA THR A 17 -7.74 -9.86 25.07
C THR A 17 -6.28 -9.48 24.79
N VAL A 18 -6.00 -8.21 24.50
CA VAL A 18 -4.63 -7.71 24.27
C VAL A 18 -3.82 -7.78 25.57
N LYS A 19 -4.40 -7.38 26.70
CA LYS A 19 -3.78 -7.49 28.03
C LYS A 19 -3.54 -8.95 28.42
N PHE A 20 -4.46 -9.86 28.09
CA PHE A 20 -4.31 -11.29 28.35
C PHE A 20 -3.20 -11.94 27.49
N SER A 21 -3.07 -11.57 26.21
CA SER A 21 -1.92 -11.95 25.37
C SER A 21 -0.59 -11.40 25.88
N LEU A 22 -0.59 -10.19 26.46
CA LEU A 22 0.62 -9.53 26.95
C LEU A 22 1.04 -9.97 28.38
N GLU A 23 0.10 -10.32 29.26
CA GLU A 23 0.39 -10.69 30.66
C GLU A 23 0.45 -12.21 30.91
N TYR A 24 -0.20 -13.07 30.11
CA TYR A 24 -0.36 -14.49 30.43
C TYR A 24 0.05 -15.49 29.33
N GLY A 25 0.36 -15.04 28.11
CA GLY A 25 0.70 -15.91 26.97
C GLY A 25 2.09 -16.56 26.99
N GLN A 26 2.85 -16.44 28.09
CA GLN A 26 4.20 -17.04 28.19
C GLN A 26 4.21 -18.48 28.71
N ASN A 27 3.15 -18.96 29.38
CA ASN A 27 3.21 -20.25 30.10
C ASN A 27 2.27 -21.35 29.59
N ASP A 28 1.35 -21.07 28.66
CA ASP A 28 0.41 -22.09 28.14
C ASP A 28 0.17 -21.92 26.63
N SER A 29 0.57 -22.92 25.85
CA SER A 29 0.54 -22.91 24.38
C SER A 29 -0.88 -22.84 23.82
N ASN A 30 -1.84 -23.51 24.46
CA ASN A 30 -3.25 -23.52 24.05
C ASN A 30 -3.94 -22.16 24.24
N VAL A 31 -3.51 -21.41 25.25
CA VAL A 31 -4.06 -20.08 25.55
C VAL A 31 -3.52 -19.04 24.55
N LYS A 32 -2.24 -19.17 24.17
CA LYS A 32 -1.58 -18.31 23.19
C LYS A 32 -2.19 -18.47 21.79
N GLU A 33 -2.38 -19.71 21.33
CA GLU A 33 -2.95 -20.01 20.01
C GLU A 33 -4.39 -19.49 19.85
N ASN A 34 -5.23 -19.65 20.88
CA ASN A 34 -6.59 -19.13 20.87
C ASN A 34 -6.64 -17.59 20.85
N ALA A 35 -5.74 -16.92 21.57
CA ALA A 35 -5.68 -15.46 21.59
C ALA A 35 -5.21 -14.89 20.23
N ASP A 36 -4.22 -15.54 19.59
CA ASP A 36 -3.71 -15.17 18.27
C ASP A 36 -4.78 -15.32 17.18
N TRP A 37 -5.62 -16.37 17.25
CA TRP A 37 -6.74 -16.57 16.32
C TRP A 37 -7.82 -15.48 16.43
N TRP A 38 -8.23 -15.11 17.64
CA TRP A 38 -9.21 -14.04 17.83
C TRP A 38 -8.69 -12.68 17.38
N ALA A 39 -7.41 -12.38 17.60
CA ALA A 39 -6.76 -11.19 17.07
C ALA A 39 -6.80 -11.19 15.53
N PHE A 40 -6.45 -12.31 14.90
CA PHE A 40 -6.51 -12.47 13.45
C PHE A 40 -7.91 -12.25 12.89
N VAL A 41 -8.92 -12.93 13.43
CA VAL A 41 -10.33 -12.79 12.98
C VAL A 41 -10.83 -11.36 13.15
N THR A 42 -10.45 -10.69 14.23
CA THR A 42 -10.81 -9.30 14.49
C THR A 42 -10.20 -8.37 13.44
N LEU A 43 -8.90 -8.49 13.18
CA LEU A 43 -8.22 -7.69 12.16
C LEU A 43 -8.77 -7.94 10.76
N LEU A 44 -9.06 -9.20 10.42
CA LEU A 44 -9.66 -9.58 9.14
C LEU A 44 -11.04 -8.92 8.96
N SER A 45 -11.88 -8.97 10.00
CA SER A 45 -13.23 -8.39 9.98
C SER A 45 -13.18 -6.87 9.79
N PHE A 46 -12.28 -6.18 10.49
CA PHE A 46 -12.09 -4.74 10.31
C PHE A 46 -11.56 -4.40 8.92
N GLN A 47 -10.60 -5.15 8.39
CA GLN A 47 -10.06 -4.91 7.05
C GLN A 47 -11.13 -5.11 5.96
N PHE A 48 -12.02 -6.08 6.14
CA PHE A 48 -13.16 -6.29 5.25
C PHE A 48 -14.12 -5.09 5.26
N ILE A 49 -14.49 -4.60 6.45
CA ILE A 49 -15.36 -3.42 6.60
C ILE A 49 -14.69 -2.19 5.98
N CYS A 50 -13.40 -1.97 6.23
CA CYS A 50 -12.63 -0.90 5.62
C CYS A 50 -12.68 -0.98 4.09
N GLY A 51 -12.48 -2.17 3.50
CA GLY A 51 -12.54 -2.39 2.05
C GLY A 51 -13.89 -2.03 1.45
N VAL A 52 -14.99 -2.49 2.07
CA VAL A 52 -16.37 -2.16 1.64
C VAL A 52 -16.59 -0.64 1.72
N SER A 53 -16.13 0.00 2.79
CA SER A 53 -16.30 1.45 2.98
C SER A 53 -15.51 2.29 1.98
N SER A 54 -14.30 1.86 1.57
CA SER A 54 -13.42 2.64 0.67
C SER A 54 -13.79 2.53 -0.81
N SER A 55 -14.45 1.44 -1.22
CA SER A 55 -14.69 1.12 -2.64
C SER A 55 -15.49 2.19 -3.41
N PRO A 56 -16.58 2.76 -2.89
CA PRO A 56 -17.30 3.82 -3.60
C PRO A 56 -16.47 5.10 -3.76
N PHE A 57 -15.69 5.45 -2.74
CA PHE A 57 -14.84 6.64 -2.76
C PHE A 57 -13.75 6.54 -3.81
N THR A 58 -13.13 5.37 -3.98
CA THR A 58 -12.07 5.19 -4.99
C THR A 58 -12.63 5.44 -6.38
N THR A 59 -13.79 4.88 -6.69
CA THR A 59 -14.32 4.86 -8.05
C THR A 59 -15.02 6.17 -8.41
N LEU A 60 -15.90 6.65 -7.53
CA LEU A 60 -16.74 7.81 -7.83
C LEU A 60 -15.97 9.12 -7.80
N THR A 61 -14.90 9.24 -7.01
CA THR A 61 -14.13 10.49 -6.90
C THR A 61 -13.53 10.90 -8.25
N TYR A 62 -12.89 9.95 -8.93
CA TYR A 62 -12.26 10.22 -10.22
C TYR A 62 -13.29 10.54 -11.31
N VAL A 63 -14.39 9.80 -11.38
CA VAL A 63 -15.46 10.06 -12.35
C VAL A 63 -16.13 11.41 -12.08
N TYR A 64 -16.39 11.71 -10.80
CA TYR A 64 -16.95 13.01 -10.39
C TYR A 64 -16.07 14.17 -10.82
N ILE A 65 -14.74 14.07 -10.64
CA ILE A 65 -13.81 15.11 -11.09
C ILE A 65 -13.82 15.23 -12.61
N ASP A 66 -13.83 14.12 -13.35
CA ASP A 66 -13.85 14.15 -14.82
C ASP A 66 -15.11 14.82 -15.37
N ASP A 67 -16.26 14.54 -14.77
CA ASP A 67 -17.55 15.05 -15.23
C ASP A 67 -17.81 16.51 -14.80
N ASN A 68 -17.13 17.01 -13.77
CA ASN A 68 -17.36 18.36 -13.22
C ASN A 68 -16.21 19.34 -13.43
N ALA A 69 -14.98 18.88 -13.69
CA ALA A 69 -13.83 19.75 -13.94
C ALA A 69 -13.65 20.01 -15.43
N SER A 70 -13.12 21.19 -15.78
CA SER A 70 -12.76 21.45 -17.18
C SER A 70 -11.62 20.49 -17.63
N PRO A 71 -11.59 20.06 -18.90
CA PRO A 71 -10.57 19.13 -19.40
C PRO A 71 -9.12 19.64 -19.21
N LYS A 72 -8.95 20.96 -19.11
CA LYS A 72 -7.67 21.61 -18.81
C LYS A 72 -7.24 21.41 -17.35
N HIS A 73 -8.17 21.40 -16.40
CA HIS A 73 -7.87 21.33 -14.97
C HIS A 73 -8.06 19.92 -14.37
N ALA A 74 -8.83 19.04 -15.02
CA ALA A 74 -9.06 17.67 -14.57
C ALA A 74 -7.76 16.89 -14.26
N PRO A 75 -6.69 16.93 -15.07
CA PRO A 75 -5.44 16.22 -14.76
C PRO A 75 -4.77 16.66 -13.45
N PHE A 76 -4.89 17.94 -13.09
CA PHE A 76 -4.36 18.43 -11.82
C PHE A 76 -5.13 17.86 -10.63
N TYR A 77 -6.47 17.85 -10.71
CA TYR A 77 -7.30 17.26 -9.67
C TYR A 77 -7.10 15.75 -9.54
N PHE A 78 -6.97 15.02 -10.65
CA PHE A 78 -6.60 13.60 -10.60
C PHE A 78 -5.24 13.39 -9.93
N GLY A 79 -4.25 14.22 -10.25
CA GLY A 79 -2.94 14.18 -9.58
C GLY A 79 -3.03 14.46 -8.08
N LEU A 80 -3.84 15.43 -7.67
CA LEU A 80 -4.08 15.73 -6.25
C LEU A 80 -4.74 14.55 -5.54
N VAL A 81 -5.77 13.94 -6.14
CA VAL A 81 -6.42 12.75 -5.58
C VAL A 81 -5.43 11.62 -5.45
N THR A 82 -4.71 11.26 -6.52
CA THR A 82 -3.69 10.20 -6.47
C THR A 82 -2.61 10.49 -5.42
N ALA A 83 -2.20 11.74 -5.25
CA ALA A 83 -1.27 12.14 -4.19
C ALA A 83 -1.85 11.90 -2.79
N MET A 84 -3.13 12.20 -2.55
CA MET A 84 -3.79 11.92 -1.27
C MET A 84 -3.76 10.42 -0.93
N TRP A 85 -3.94 9.54 -1.93
CA TRP A 85 -3.78 8.09 -1.76
C TRP A 85 -2.36 7.69 -1.37
N GLY A 86 -1.33 8.40 -1.85
CA GLY A 86 0.07 8.16 -1.47
C GLY A 86 0.47 8.78 -0.11
N TYR A 87 -0.11 9.92 0.25
CA TYR A 87 0.12 10.55 1.55
C TYR A 87 -0.44 9.73 2.70
N GLY A 88 -1.52 8.97 2.49
CA GLY A 88 -2.07 8.05 3.50
C GLY A 88 -1.02 7.09 4.08
N PRO A 89 -0.38 6.24 3.24
CA PRO A 89 0.74 5.40 3.64
C PRO A 89 1.90 6.18 4.27
N ALA A 90 2.26 7.35 3.74
CA ALA A 90 3.33 8.17 4.32
C ALA A 90 3.00 8.58 5.77
N VAL A 91 1.82 9.17 6.00
CA VAL A 91 1.34 9.53 7.34
C VAL A 91 1.25 8.30 8.24
N GLY A 92 0.82 7.14 7.70
CA GLY A 92 0.82 5.87 8.41
C GLY A 92 2.20 5.43 8.86
N PHE A 93 3.22 5.49 8.00
CA PHE A 93 4.61 5.21 8.36
C PHE A 93 5.15 6.23 9.37
N GLY A 94 4.84 7.52 9.22
CA GLY A 94 5.24 8.54 10.18
C GLY A 94 4.64 8.30 11.57
N LEU A 95 3.35 7.96 11.63
CA LEU A 95 2.69 7.57 12.87
C LEU A 95 3.29 6.28 13.44
N ALA A 96 3.59 5.29 12.59
CA ALA A 96 4.25 4.06 13.00
C ALA A 96 5.62 4.32 13.61
N VAL A 97 6.42 5.25 13.08
CA VAL A 97 7.71 5.65 13.67
C VAL A 97 7.51 6.17 15.10
N VAL A 98 6.53 7.04 15.34
CA VAL A 98 6.24 7.57 16.68
C VAL A 98 5.72 6.46 17.62
N CYS A 99 4.74 5.68 17.17
CA CYS A 99 4.15 4.62 17.98
C CYS A 99 5.15 3.50 18.31
N THR A 100 6.08 3.20 17.39
CA THR A 100 7.09 2.16 17.61
C THR A 100 8.21 2.59 18.55
N GLN A 101 8.40 3.89 18.80
CA GLN A 101 9.34 4.40 19.81
C GLN A 101 8.77 4.36 21.23
N VAL A 102 7.47 4.16 21.40
CA VAL A 102 6.82 4.03 22.72
C VAL A 102 6.75 2.55 23.08
N TYR A 103 7.10 2.20 24.32
CA TYR A 103 7.07 0.80 24.77
C TYR A 103 5.63 0.25 24.79
N VAL A 104 5.46 -1.01 24.40
CA VAL A 104 4.14 -1.64 24.17
C VAL A 104 3.13 -1.50 25.32
N THR A 105 3.59 -1.49 26.57
CA THR A 105 2.73 -1.38 27.77
C THR A 105 2.46 0.07 28.22
N LEU A 106 3.04 1.07 27.53
CA LEU A 106 3.07 2.49 27.92
C LEU A 106 3.75 2.77 29.28
N GLN A 107 4.36 1.76 29.91
CA GLN A 107 5.10 1.87 31.16
C GLN A 107 6.60 2.10 30.88
N ALA A 108 7.35 2.46 31.92
CA ALA A 108 8.80 2.59 31.82
C ALA A 108 9.41 1.23 31.40
N PRO A 109 10.15 1.17 30.28
CA PRO A 109 10.82 -0.06 29.86
C PRO A 109 11.95 -0.41 30.84
N PRO A 110 12.37 -1.69 30.91
CA PRO A 110 13.57 -2.08 31.66
C PRO A 110 14.81 -1.30 31.21
N THR A 111 15.73 -1.00 32.12
CA THR A 111 16.90 -0.12 31.88
C THR A 111 17.83 -0.59 30.74
N TYR A 112 17.83 -1.89 30.42
CA TYR A 112 18.63 -2.47 29.34
C TYR A 112 17.95 -2.39 27.95
N LEU A 113 16.67 -2.05 27.86
CA LEU A 113 15.91 -1.95 26.60
C LEU A 113 15.86 -0.51 26.08
N THR A 114 16.21 -0.33 24.80
CA THR A 114 16.08 0.93 24.07
C THR A 114 15.37 0.70 22.73
N PRO A 115 14.80 1.73 22.08
CA PRO A 115 14.15 1.60 20.76
C PRO A 115 15.04 1.05 19.64
N SER A 116 16.37 1.02 19.83
CA SER A 116 17.34 0.44 18.90
C SER A 116 17.67 -1.03 19.21
N SER A 117 17.17 -1.57 20.32
CA SER A 117 17.41 -2.95 20.75
C SER A 117 16.52 -3.90 19.94
N ALA A 118 17.05 -5.08 19.56
CA ALA A 118 16.30 -6.08 18.79
C ALA A 118 15.02 -6.58 19.49
N HIS A 119 15.01 -6.58 20.84
CA HIS A 119 13.89 -7.01 21.67
C HIS A 119 12.86 -5.92 21.97
N TRP A 120 13.02 -4.74 21.38
CA TRP A 120 12.09 -3.64 21.59
C TRP A 120 10.77 -3.87 20.84
N ILE A 121 9.67 -3.97 21.58
CA ILE A 121 8.33 -4.03 21.02
C ILE A 121 7.65 -2.68 21.25
N GLY A 122 7.43 -1.98 20.16
CA GLY A 122 6.72 -0.70 20.16
C GLY A 122 5.21 -0.84 20.32
N ALA A 123 4.55 0.22 20.77
CA ALA A 123 3.10 0.29 20.95
C ALA A 123 2.35 0.42 19.61
N TRP A 124 2.41 -0.63 18.78
CA TRP A 124 1.83 -0.69 17.43
C TRP A 124 0.32 -0.41 17.40
N TRP A 125 -0.42 -0.77 18.46
CA TRP A 125 -1.86 -0.59 18.54
C TRP A 125 -2.29 0.87 18.73
N LEU A 126 -1.38 1.74 19.21
CA LEU A 126 -1.67 3.14 19.50
C LEU A 126 -2.06 3.91 18.22
N GLY A 127 -1.47 3.54 17.08
CA GLY A 127 -1.76 4.19 15.79
C GLY A 127 -3.23 4.05 15.37
N PHE A 128 -3.86 2.89 15.61
CA PHE A 128 -5.25 2.65 15.25
C PHE A 128 -6.21 3.56 16.01
N LEU A 129 -5.93 3.86 17.28
CA LEU A 129 -6.75 4.76 18.09
C LEU A 129 -6.64 6.21 17.58
N CYS A 130 -5.41 6.67 17.33
CA CYS A 130 -5.17 8.02 16.80
C CYS A 130 -5.88 8.23 15.45
N LEU A 131 -5.76 7.28 14.52
CA LEU A 131 -6.39 7.35 13.21
C LEU A 131 -7.93 7.30 13.32
N SER A 132 -8.47 6.45 14.19
CA SER A 132 -9.92 6.30 14.39
C SER A 132 -10.55 7.59 14.92
N ILE A 133 -9.93 8.26 15.89
CA ILE A 133 -10.37 9.56 16.41
C ILE A 133 -10.32 10.62 15.30
N MET A 134 -9.24 10.65 14.53
CA MET A 134 -9.09 11.58 13.40
C MET A 134 -10.17 11.37 12.33
N TYR A 135 -10.49 10.12 11.99
CA TYR A 135 -11.58 9.80 11.05
C TYR A 135 -12.95 10.29 11.53
N ILE A 136 -13.25 10.16 12.83
CA ILE A 136 -14.49 10.69 13.41
C ILE A 136 -14.54 12.21 13.28
N ILE A 137 -13.45 12.90 13.64
CA ILE A 137 -13.36 14.36 13.57
C ILE A 137 -13.54 14.86 12.14
N VAL A 138 -12.86 14.25 11.16
CA VAL A 138 -12.97 14.63 9.74
C VAL A 138 -14.32 14.25 9.14
N GLY A 139 -14.95 13.18 9.64
CA GLY A 139 -16.28 12.73 9.19
C GLY A 139 -17.42 13.64 9.66
N LEU A 140 -17.30 14.30 10.82
CA LEU A 140 -18.35 15.16 11.37
C LEU A 140 -18.80 16.29 10.42
N PRO A 141 -17.90 17.05 9.77
CA PRO A 141 -18.27 18.06 8.77
C PRO A 141 -19.05 17.52 7.57
N PHE A 142 -18.84 16.27 7.15
CA PHE A 142 -19.59 15.70 6.01
C PHE A 142 -21.08 15.56 6.30
N PHE A 143 -21.50 15.47 7.57
CA PHE A 143 -22.91 15.52 7.93
C PHE A 143 -23.55 16.91 7.72
N CYS A 144 -22.75 17.95 7.54
CA CYS A 144 -23.22 19.29 7.24
C CYS A 144 -23.38 19.55 5.73
N TYR A 145 -22.97 18.62 4.87
CA TYR A 145 -23.18 18.77 3.42
C TYR A 145 -24.67 18.70 3.08
N PRO A 146 -25.17 19.61 2.23
CA PRO A 146 -26.56 19.58 1.81
C PRO A 146 -26.85 18.26 1.09
N LEU A 147 -27.94 17.59 1.47
CA LEU A 147 -28.38 16.30 0.90
C LEU A 147 -28.53 16.28 -0.63
N ARG A 148 -28.52 17.45 -1.30
CA ARG A 148 -28.67 17.57 -2.76
C ARG A 148 -27.81 18.73 -3.29
N LEU A 149 -26.88 18.43 -4.21
CA LEU A 149 -26.12 19.43 -4.96
C LEU A 149 -27.04 20.12 -5.98
N LEU A 150 -27.15 21.45 -5.92
CA LEU A 150 -28.07 22.25 -6.76
C LEU A 150 -27.89 22.03 -8.27
N ASN A 151 -26.66 21.79 -8.75
CA ASN A 151 -26.40 21.52 -10.18
C ASN A 151 -27.00 20.21 -10.69
N SER A 152 -27.18 19.21 -9.82
CA SER A 152 -27.84 17.97 -10.21
C SER A 152 -29.33 18.19 -10.52
N ARG A 153 -29.99 19.17 -9.88
CA ARG A 153 -31.35 19.58 -10.23
C ARG A 153 -31.40 20.22 -11.61
N LYS A 154 -30.43 21.09 -11.92
CA LYS A 154 -30.39 21.79 -13.20
C LYS A 154 -30.16 20.82 -14.35
N ASN A 155 -29.19 19.93 -14.25
CA ASN A 155 -28.90 18.97 -15.32
C ASN A 155 -29.98 17.91 -15.45
N ARG A 156 -30.51 17.36 -14.34
CA ARG A 156 -31.60 16.37 -14.40
C ARG A 156 -32.90 16.96 -14.93
N ALA A 157 -33.22 18.21 -14.57
CA ALA A 157 -34.37 18.91 -15.13
C ALA A 157 -34.18 19.26 -16.62
N LEU A 158 -32.94 19.52 -17.06
CA LEU A 158 -32.62 19.71 -18.48
C LEU A 158 -32.74 18.39 -19.26
N ASP A 159 -32.20 17.29 -18.73
CA ASP A 159 -32.28 15.95 -19.35
C ASP A 159 -33.73 15.44 -19.40
N GLU A 160 -34.53 15.66 -18.35
CA GLU A 160 -35.95 15.32 -18.31
C GLU A 160 -36.78 16.20 -19.26
N CYS A 161 -36.43 17.49 -19.44
CA CYS A 161 -37.05 18.35 -20.44
C CYS A 161 -36.71 17.93 -21.87
N GLU A 162 -35.47 17.53 -22.18
CA GLU A 162 -35.08 17.07 -23.52
C GLU A 162 -35.74 15.72 -23.88
N LEU A 163 -35.90 14.82 -22.91
CA LEU A 163 -36.60 13.54 -23.10
C LEU A 163 -38.11 13.76 -23.30
N SER A 164 -38.70 14.71 -22.57
CA SER A 164 -40.10 15.12 -22.77
C SER A 164 -40.34 15.75 -24.14
N ASP A 165 -39.43 16.60 -24.63
CA ASP A 165 -39.55 17.25 -25.95
C ASP A 165 -39.43 16.27 -27.12
N THR A 166 -38.64 15.20 -26.96
CA THR A 166 -38.51 14.14 -27.97
C THR A 166 -39.73 13.22 -27.99
N ALA A 167 -40.28 12.86 -26.83
CA ALA A 167 -41.53 12.10 -26.73
C ALA A 167 -42.75 12.88 -27.30
N HIS A 168 -42.84 14.19 -27.06
CA HIS A 168 -43.93 15.02 -27.60
C HIS A 168 -43.86 15.21 -29.12
N LYS A 169 -42.66 15.19 -29.72
CA LYS A 169 -42.51 15.26 -31.19
C LYS A 169 -43.02 13.99 -31.89
N ASP A 170 -42.79 12.82 -31.30
CA ASP A 170 -43.28 11.55 -31.85
C ASP A 170 -44.80 11.38 -31.73
N GLU A 171 -45.40 11.94 -30.66
CA GLU A 171 -46.84 11.90 -30.43
C GLU A 171 -47.59 12.96 -31.27
N ALA A 172 -47.02 14.15 -31.45
CA ALA A 172 -47.55 15.18 -32.34
C ALA A 172 -47.51 14.75 -33.83
N TYR A 173 -46.48 14.02 -34.26
CA TYR A 173 -46.40 13.45 -35.61
C TYR A 173 -47.44 12.33 -35.82
N LYS A 174 -47.66 11.46 -34.81
CA LYS A 174 -48.72 10.44 -34.84
C LYS A 174 -50.13 11.05 -34.89
N ASN A 175 -50.38 12.12 -34.13
CA ASN A 175 -51.68 12.78 -34.09
C ASN A 175 -51.96 13.62 -35.36
N LEU A 176 -50.93 14.15 -36.02
CA LEU A 176 -51.04 14.83 -37.31
C LEU A 176 -51.40 13.85 -38.45
N VAL A 177 -50.91 12.60 -38.38
CA VAL A 177 -51.20 11.54 -39.35
C VAL A 177 -52.59 10.90 -39.14
N LEU A 178 -53.16 10.99 -37.93
CA LEU A 178 -54.46 10.41 -37.57
C LEU A 178 -55.63 11.41 -37.54
N GLY A 179 -55.43 12.66 -37.95
CA GLY A 179 -56.51 13.59 -38.28
C GLY A 179 -57.50 13.94 -37.16
N THR A 180 -57.08 13.89 -35.90
CA THR A 180 -57.93 14.26 -34.75
C THR A 180 -57.42 15.54 -34.09
N VAL A 181 -57.88 16.69 -34.57
CA VAL A 181 -57.69 17.98 -33.88
C VAL A 181 -58.77 18.11 -32.82
N SER A 182 -58.37 18.06 -31.55
CA SER A 182 -59.14 18.65 -30.45
C SER A 182 -58.26 19.64 -29.70
N THR A 183 -58.78 20.85 -29.54
CA THR A 183 -58.14 21.99 -28.89
C THR A 183 -58.40 21.94 -27.39
N ALA A 184 -57.35 21.77 -26.58
CA ALA A 184 -57.37 22.13 -25.16
C ALA A 184 -55.94 22.43 -24.64
N PRO A 185 -55.74 23.50 -23.86
CA PRO A 185 -54.44 23.85 -23.31
C PRO A 185 -54.19 23.07 -22.01
N VAL A 186 -53.35 22.05 -22.06
CA VAL A 186 -52.88 21.32 -20.86
C VAL A 186 -51.35 21.31 -20.84
N ALA A 187 -50.75 22.50 -20.76
CA ALA A 187 -49.31 22.67 -20.61
C ALA A 187 -49.07 23.59 -19.41
N ALA A 188 -49.09 23.04 -18.20
CA ALA A 188 -48.47 23.67 -17.01
C ALA A 188 -48.52 22.83 -15.73
N LYS A 189 -49.36 21.77 -15.63
CA LYS A 189 -49.72 21.21 -14.30
C LYS A 189 -49.10 19.87 -13.91
N SER A 190 -48.08 19.35 -14.60
CA SER A 190 -47.54 18.01 -14.33
C SER A 190 -46.09 17.94 -13.82
N CYS A 191 -45.41 19.06 -13.54
CA CYS A 191 -44.01 19.01 -13.06
C CYS A 191 -43.87 19.10 -11.53
N ALA A 192 -44.95 18.89 -10.76
CA ALA A 192 -44.97 19.13 -9.32
C ALA A 192 -45.45 17.96 -8.46
N GLU A 193 -45.26 16.72 -8.92
CA GLU A 193 -45.50 15.54 -8.08
C GLU A 193 -44.28 14.62 -8.14
N ILE A 194 -43.40 14.78 -7.15
CA ILE A 194 -42.17 14.00 -6.96
C ILE A 194 -42.47 12.86 -5.98
N ASP A 195 -42.36 11.65 -6.52
CA ASP A 195 -41.96 10.36 -5.94
C ASP A 195 -42.68 9.82 -4.68
N VAL A 196 -43.61 8.90 -4.91
CA VAL A 196 -43.82 7.77 -4.00
C VAL A 196 -42.59 6.87 -4.11
N TYR A 197 -41.79 6.82 -3.05
CA TYR A 197 -40.64 5.92 -2.91
C TYR A 197 -41.14 4.47 -2.77
N ASP A 198 -41.21 3.74 -3.89
CA ASP A 198 -41.57 2.32 -3.93
C ASP A 198 -40.31 1.44 -3.87
N SER A 199 -40.14 0.72 -2.76
CA SER A 199 -39.00 -0.18 -2.54
C SER A 199 -38.93 -1.33 -3.55
N ASP A 200 -40.07 -1.76 -4.08
CA ASP A 200 -40.17 -2.91 -4.98
C ASP A 200 -39.65 -2.57 -6.39
N HIS A 201 -39.85 -1.31 -6.82
CA HIS A 201 -39.27 -0.78 -8.05
C HIS A 201 -37.73 -0.68 -7.95
N THR A 202 -37.20 -0.22 -6.81
CA THR A 202 -35.74 -0.12 -6.62
C THR A 202 -35.01 -1.46 -6.63
N LEU A 203 -35.61 -2.52 -6.08
CA LEU A 203 -34.99 -3.85 -6.03
C LEU A 203 -34.94 -4.49 -7.43
N ARG A 204 -36.04 -4.38 -8.21
CA ARG A 204 -36.09 -4.87 -9.59
C ARG A 204 -35.10 -4.13 -10.48
N TRP A 205 -35.08 -2.80 -10.42
CA TRP A 205 -34.12 -1.96 -11.14
C TRP A 205 -32.67 -2.36 -10.80
N PHE A 206 -32.36 -2.59 -9.52
CA PHE A 206 -31.04 -3.04 -9.10
C PHE A 206 -30.67 -4.39 -9.72
N TRP A 207 -31.58 -5.37 -9.70
CA TRP A 207 -31.30 -6.71 -10.21
C TRP A 207 -31.16 -6.76 -11.72
N GLU A 208 -31.98 -6.00 -12.46
CA GLU A 208 -31.84 -5.81 -13.90
C GLU A 208 -30.45 -5.25 -14.24
N ARG A 209 -30.02 -4.20 -13.53
CA ARG A 209 -28.70 -3.60 -13.72
C ARG A 209 -27.56 -4.57 -13.36
N PHE A 210 -27.74 -5.36 -12.30
CA PHE A 210 -26.76 -6.36 -11.88
C PHE A 210 -26.57 -7.46 -12.93
N LEU A 211 -27.67 -7.93 -13.54
CA LEU A 211 -27.65 -8.94 -14.60
C LEU A 211 -27.06 -8.41 -15.92
N GLU A 212 -27.01 -7.09 -16.12
CA GLU A 212 -26.35 -6.45 -17.27
C GLU A 212 -24.82 -6.38 -17.12
N ILE A 213 -24.28 -6.42 -15.89
CA ILE A 213 -22.84 -6.28 -15.62
C ILE A 213 -21.98 -7.27 -16.43
N PRO A 214 -22.30 -8.58 -16.52
CA PRO A 214 -21.49 -9.52 -17.30
C PRO A 214 -21.35 -9.12 -18.77
N LYS A 215 -22.42 -8.60 -19.38
CA LYS A 215 -22.39 -8.14 -20.78
C LYS A 215 -21.47 -6.93 -20.93
N GLN A 216 -21.55 -5.97 -20.01
CA GLN A 216 -20.68 -4.79 -19.98
C GLN A 216 -19.21 -5.16 -19.76
N VAL A 217 -18.94 -6.12 -18.87
CA VAL A 217 -17.59 -6.65 -18.61
C VAL A 217 -16.99 -7.28 -19.87
N VAL A 218 -17.74 -8.13 -20.57
CA VAL A 218 -17.27 -8.74 -21.84
C VAL A 218 -17.03 -7.68 -22.90
N LYS A 219 -17.86 -6.62 -22.97
CA LYS A 219 -17.62 -5.48 -23.85
C LYS A 219 -16.31 -4.76 -23.52
N MET A 220 -16.02 -4.52 -22.23
CA MET A 220 -14.77 -3.88 -21.79
C MET A 220 -13.54 -4.69 -22.19
N PHE A 221 -13.60 -6.02 -22.11
CA PHE A 221 -12.51 -6.90 -22.55
C PHE A 221 -12.27 -6.91 -24.07
N LYS A 222 -13.15 -6.31 -24.89
CA LYS A 222 -12.88 -6.11 -26.32
C LYS A 222 -12.10 -4.82 -26.58
N ASN A 223 -12.00 -3.93 -25.59
CA ASN A 223 -11.24 -2.69 -25.71
C ASN A 223 -9.75 -2.97 -25.40
N GLU A 224 -8.91 -2.90 -26.41
CA GLU A 224 -7.47 -3.17 -26.30
C GLU A 224 -6.76 -2.19 -25.35
N ILE A 225 -7.16 -0.90 -25.35
CA ILE A 225 -6.59 0.11 -24.45
C ILE A 225 -6.90 -0.24 -22.99
N PHE A 226 -8.15 -0.65 -22.72
CA PHE A 226 -8.57 -1.08 -21.39
C PHE A 226 -7.70 -2.24 -20.87
N ILE A 227 -7.47 -3.26 -21.71
CA ILE A 227 -6.65 -4.42 -21.34
C ILE A 227 -5.20 -4.01 -21.08
N CYS A 228 -4.59 -3.22 -21.96
CA CYS A 228 -3.19 -2.82 -21.80
C CYS A 228 -2.97 -1.93 -20.56
N ILE A 229 -3.87 -0.98 -20.29
CA ILE A 229 -3.78 -0.13 -19.08
C ILE A 229 -3.97 -0.98 -17.83
N THR A 230 -4.99 -1.84 -17.79
CA THR A 230 -5.25 -2.72 -16.65
C THR A 230 -4.08 -3.67 -16.40
N GLY A 231 -3.49 -4.23 -17.46
CA GLY A 231 -2.28 -5.06 -17.37
C GLY A 231 -1.08 -4.29 -16.82
N SER A 232 -0.86 -3.05 -17.26
CA SER A 232 0.18 -2.17 -16.70
C SER A 232 -0.03 -1.92 -15.21
N TRP A 233 -1.26 -1.64 -14.77
CA TRP A 233 -1.58 -1.42 -13.36
C TRP A 233 -1.37 -2.67 -12.51
N ILE A 234 -1.77 -3.84 -13.01
CA ILE A 234 -1.51 -5.13 -12.36
C ILE A 234 -0.01 -5.30 -12.14
N PHE A 235 0.82 -5.22 -13.19
CA PHE A 235 2.26 -5.41 -13.04
C PHE A 235 2.93 -4.32 -12.20
N TRP A 236 2.49 -3.07 -12.33
CA TRP A 236 3.02 -1.97 -11.51
C TRP A 236 2.67 -2.14 -10.03
N SER A 237 1.51 -2.72 -9.72
CA SER A 237 1.13 -3.01 -8.32
C SER A 237 2.05 -4.04 -7.66
N TYR A 238 2.78 -4.89 -8.39
CA TYR A 238 3.83 -5.73 -7.80
C TYR A 238 5.03 -4.91 -7.31
N VAL A 239 5.34 -3.80 -7.97
CA VAL A 239 6.39 -2.86 -7.53
C VAL A 239 5.92 -2.11 -6.28
N ILE A 240 4.66 -1.68 -6.23
CA ILE A 240 4.12 -0.99 -5.06
C ILE A 240 3.89 -1.98 -3.90
N GLY A 241 3.06 -2.99 -4.10
CA GLY A 241 2.65 -3.96 -3.09
C GLY A 241 3.74 -4.94 -2.67
N GLY A 242 4.67 -5.28 -3.56
CA GLY A 242 5.82 -6.14 -3.25
C GLY A 242 7.02 -5.33 -2.78
N TYR A 243 7.70 -4.64 -3.71
CA TYR A 243 8.93 -3.91 -3.40
C TYR A 243 8.73 -2.81 -2.35
N SER A 244 7.74 -1.94 -2.49
CA SER A 244 7.62 -0.81 -1.54
C SER A 244 7.25 -1.27 -0.12
N THR A 245 6.45 -2.34 0.01
CA THR A 245 6.06 -2.92 1.31
C THR A 245 7.23 -3.52 2.07
N PHE A 246 8.13 -4.23 1.37
CA PHE A 246 9.28 -4.90 1.99
C PHE A 246 10.56 -4.05 2.01
N LEU A 247 10.52 -2.82 1.49
CA LEU A 247 11.67 -1.92 1.48
C LEU A 247 12.22 -1.61 2.88
N PRO A 248 11.41 -1.32 3.92
CA PRO A 248 11.94 -1.17 5.29
C PRO A 248 12.68 -2.43 5.75
N LYS A 249 12.14 -3.63 5.49
CA LYS A 249 12.79 -4.89 5.84
C LYS A 249 14.12 -5.07 5.11
N TYR A 250 14.18 -4.69 3.83
CA TYR A 250 15.42 -4.69 3.07
C TYR A 250 16.46 -3.75 3.68
N LEU A 251 16.07 -2.55 4.14
CA LEU A 251 16.97 -1.61 4.83
C LEU A 251 17.45 -2.14 6.19
N GLU A 252 16.59 -2.81 6.96
CA GLU A 252 16.97 -3.48 8.21
C GLU A 252 18.03 -4.56 7.96
N VAL A 253 17.77 -5.44 6.99
CA VAL A 253 18.63 -6.61 6.73
C VAL A 253 19.91 -6.21 6.02
N HIS A 254 19.85 -5.37 4.98
CA HIS A 254 20.99 -5.04 4.12
C HIS A 254 21.85 -3.89 4.65
N PHE A 255 21.25 -2.86 5.27
CA PHE A 255 21.94 -1.67 5.78
C PHE A 255 21.95 -1.56 7.32
N HIS A 256 21.47 -2.58 8.04
CA HIS A 256 21.42 -2.60 9.52
C HIS A 256 20.70 -1.41 10.14
N GLN A 257 19.68 -0.91 9.47
CA GLN A 257 18.91 0.17 10.05
C GLN A 257 17.98 -0.37 11.14
N PRO A 258 17.86 0.28 12.30
CA PRO A 258 16.82 -0.07 13.25
C PRO A 258 15.45 0.17 12.60
N SER A 259 14.42 -0.55 13.06
CA SER A 259 13.10 -0.55 12.41
C SER A 259 12.50 0.85 12.22
N HIS A 260 12.67 1.75 13.19
CA HIS A 260 12.18 3.13 13.07
C HIS A 260 12.89 3.92 11.96
N SER A 261 14.21 3.81 11.84
CA SER A 261 14.98 4.48 10.77
C SER A 261 14.66 3.88 9.41
N ALA A 262 14.57 2.55 9.33
CA ALA A 262 14.18 1.84 8.11
C ALA A 262 12.77 2.24 7.63
N SER A 263 11.79 2.31 8.54
CA SER A 263 10.44 2.79 8.23
C SER A 263 10.40 4.27 7.84
N THR A 264 11.27 5.10 8.43
CA THR A 264 11.38 6.52 8.07
C THR A 264 11.86 6.69 6.63
N TYR A 265 12.97 6.04 6.26
CA TYR A 265 13.56 6.20 4.93
C TYR A 265 12.81 5.41 3.84
N GLY A 266 12.57 4.11 4.08
CA GLY A 266 11.94 3.22 3.11
C GLY A 266 10.44 3.40 3.01
N GLY A 267 9.77 3.74 4.12
CA GLY A 267 8.32 3.93 4.15
C GLY A 267 7.93 5.40 3.95
N PHE A 268 8.13 6.23 4.97
CA PHE A 268 7.65 7.60 5.01
C PHE A 268 8.20 8.47 3.87
N LEU A 269 9.52 8.62 3.78
CA LEU A 269 10.15 9.56 2.84
C LEU A 269 9.90 9.14 1.38
N THR A 270 10.01 7.84 1.09
CA THR A 270 9.80 7.31 -0.26
C THR A 270 8.33 7.43 -0.69
N ALA A 271 7.36 7.08 0.18
CA ALA A 271 5.93 7.23 -0.12
C ALA A 271 5.53 8.70 -0.27
N PHE A 272 6.06 9.59 0.57
CA PHE A 272 5.80 11.03 0.50
C PHE A 272 6.32 11.62 -0.82
N ALA A 273 7.54 11.28 -1.21
CA ALA A 273 8.13 11.72 -2.47
C ALA A 273 7.30 11.23 -3.69
N ALA A 274 6.89 9.96 -3.70
CA ALA A 274 6.01 9.40 -4.72
C ALA A 274 4.64 10.11 -4.77
N ALA A 275 4.05 10.44 -3.62
CA ALA A 275 2.78 11.15 -3.55
C ALA A 275 2.88 12.58 -4.12
N THR A 276 3.92 13.33 -3.70
CA THR A 276 4.15 14.69 -4.20
C THR A 276 4.35 14.73 -5.72
N SER A 277 5.04 13.73 -6.28
CA SER A 277 5.29 13.67 -7.72
C SER A 277 4.00 13.49 -8.53
N CYS A 278 3.01 12.73 -8.05
CA CYS A 278 1.71 12.61 -8.72
C CYS A 278 0.97 13.96 -8.84
N ALA A 279 1.01 14.80 -7.79
CA ALA A 279 0.37 16.12 -7.82
C ALA A 279 1.10 17.08 -8.78
N ILE A 280 2.43 17.10 -8.72
CA ILE A 280 3.28 17.90 -9.62
C ILE A 280 3.05 17.46 -11.07
N GLY A 281 2.99 16.16 -11.32
CA GLY A 281 2.76 15.58 -12.63
C GLY A 281 1.38 15.85 -13.20
N GLY A 282 0.33 15.78 -12.37
CA GLY A 282 -1.01 16.22 -12.75
C GLY A 282 -1.04 17.70 -13.15
N LYS A 283 -0.32 18.56 -12.41
CA LYS A 283 -0.16 19.98 -12.77
C LYS A 283 0.59 20.14 -14.09
N LEU A 284 1.68 19.41 -14.29
CA LEU A 284 2.47 19.47 -15.51
C LEU A 284 1.66 19.01 -16.73
N LEU A 285 0.89 17.92 -16.61
CA LEU A 285 -0.07 17.46 -17.62
C LEU A 285 -1.11 18.52 -17.96
N SER A 286 -1.64 19.23 -16.95
CA SER A 286 -2.63 20.30 -17.13
C SER A 286 -2.09 21.51 -17.90
N ILE A 287 -0.79 21.80 -17.76
CA ILE A 287 -0.12 22.92 -18.43
C ILE A 287 0.29 22.55 -19.86
N MET A 288 0.86 21.35 -20.04
CA MET A 288 1.42 20.93 -21.33
C MET A 288 0.35 20.57 -22.37
N GLY A 289 -0.90 20.30 -21.97
CA GLY A 289 -1.99 20.00 -22.90
C GLY A 289 -1.69 18.83 -23.83
N MET A 290 -1.00 17.81 -23.33
CA MET A 290 -0.47 16.72 -24.17
C MET A 290 -1.56 15.80 -24.71
N LYS A 291 -1.40 15.39 -25.98
CA LYS A 291 -2.21 14.31 -26.56
C LYS A 291 -1.89 12.99 -25.82
N PRO A 292 -2.87 12.11 -25.59
CA PRO A 292 -2.69 10.92 -24.75
C PRO A 292 -1.61 9.96 -25.23
N HIS A 293 -1.37 9.82 -26.54
CA HIS A 293 -0.22 9.01 -27.02
C HIS A 293 1.13 9.57 -26.51
N LYS A 294 1.35 10.89 -26.54
CA LYS A 294 2.58 11.51 -26.02
C LYS A 294 2.69 11.36 -24.51
N SER A 295 1.58 11.55 -23.79
CA SER A 295 1.57 11.38 -22.34
C SER A 295 1.92 9.94 -21.94
N ASN A 296 1.32 8.93 -22.58
CA ASN A 296 1.64 7.52 -22.31
C ASN A 296 3.05 7.14 -22.75
N LEU A 297 3.59 7.74 -23.81
CA LEU A 297 5.01 7.55 -24.17
C LEU A 297 5.94 8.02 -23.05
N ILE A 298 5.65 9.18 -22.45
CA ILE A 298 6.41 9.68 -21.31
C ILE A 298 6.29 8.73 -20.11
N VAL A 299 5.07 8.22 -19.82
CA VAL A 299 4.90 7.20 -18.78
C VAL A 299 5.74 5.96 -19.07
N ALA A 300 5.74 5.46 -20.30
CA ALA A 300 6.55 4.30 -20.68
C ALA A 300 8.04 4.55 -20.45
N LEU A 301 8.56 5.72 -20.82
CA LEU A 301 9.96 6.09 -20.57
C LEU A 301 10.28 6.19 -19.07
N CYS A 302 9.38 6.77 -18.27
CA CYS A 302 9.50 6.81 -16.82
C CYS A 302 9.54 5.39 -16.22
N THR A 303 8.62 4.50 -16.62
CA THR A 303 8.59 3.10 -16.16
C THR A 303 9.83 2.32 -16.59
N LEU A 304 10.33 2.55 -17.81
CA LEU A 304 11.58 1.95 -18.28
C LEU A 304 12.77 2.43 -17.43
N SER A 305 12.85 3.73 -17.14
CA SER A 305 13.90 4.28 -16.28
C SER A 305 13.87 3.68 -14.88
N ALA A 306 12.67 3.40 -14.34
CA ALA A 306 12.50 2.75 -13.06
C ALA A 306 12.96 1.28 -13.09
N ALA A 307 12.60 0.53 -14.14
CA ALA A 307 13.06 -0.84 -14.31
C ALA A 307 14.61 -0.92 -14.38
N LEU A 308 15.24 -0.02 -15.13
CA LEU A 308 16.71 0.05 -15.20
C LEU A 308 17.34 0.45 -13.86
N SER A 309 16.69 1.33 -13.09
CA SER A 309 17.16 1.71 -11.76
C SER A 309 17.13 0.53 -10.79
N TYR A 310 16.04 -0.26 -10.76
CA TYR A 310 15.97 -1.47 -9.93
C TYR A 310 17.03 -2.51 -10.32
N LEU A 311 17.33 -2.65 -11.61
CA LEU A 311 18.42 -3.51 -12.06
C LEU A 311 19.79 -3.01 -11.53
N ALA A 312 20.02 -1.69 -11.61
CA ALA A 312 21.25 -1.07 -11.11
C ALA A 312 21.42 -1.21 -9.59
N PHE A 313 20.33 -1.27 -8.81
CA PHE A 313 20.40 -1.46 -7.35
C PHE A 313 21.06 -2.78 -6.94
N ILE A 314 21.12 -3.78 -7.82
CA ILE A 314 21.83 -5.03 -7.56
C ILE A 314 23.34 -4.80 -7.35
N ALA A 315 23.91 -3.75 -7.96
CA ALA A 315 25.31 -3.41 -7.84
C ALA A 315 25.67 -2.67 -6.53
N ILE A 316 24.66 -2.16 -5.80
CA ILE A 316 24.89 -1.47 -4.53
C ILE A 316 25.01 -2.53 -3.43
N ASP A 317 26.25 -2.93 -3.15
CA ASP A 317 26.56 -3.90 -2.10
C ASP A 317 27.18 -3.24 -0.88
N CYS A 318 26.63 -3.52 0.30
CA CYS A 318 27.25 -3.27 1.58
C CYS A 318 27.94 -4.56 2.08
N PRO A 319 29.23 -4.80 1.74
CA PRO A 319 29.94 -5.95 2.27
C PRO A 319 29.94 -5.89 3.79
N ARG A 320 29.80 -7.07 4.38
CA ARG A 320 30.13 -7.32 5.78
C ARG A 320 31.05 -8.51 5.74
N PRO A 321 31.94 -8.70 6.74
CA PRO A 321 32.45 -10.02 6.99
C PRO A 321 31.24 -10.96 7.00
N ASP A 322 31.26 -11.94 6.09
CA ASP A 322 30.31 -13.02 6.18
C ASP A 322 30.48 -13.64 7.56
N VAL A 323 29.46 -14.35 8.04
CA VAL A 323 29.62 -15.12 9.27
C VAL A 323 30.55 -16.31 8.94
N GLU A 324 31.81 -16.03 8.56
CA GLU A 324 32.85 -16.96 8.12
C GLU A 324 33.28 -17.90 9.26
N SER A 325 32.88 -17.60 10.50
CA SER A 325 33.06 -18.45 11.68
C SER A 325 31.82 -19.27 12.04
N MET A 326 30.93 -19.58 11.08
CA MET A 326 29.86 -20.57 11.25
C MET A 326 30.38 -22.02 11.24
N SER A 327 31.31 -22.31 12.15
CA SER A 327 31.15 -23.55 12.89
C SER A 327 29.92 -23.33 13.79
N TRP A 328 28.73 -23.64 13.26
CA TRP A 328 27.53 -23.87 14.06
C TRP A 328 27.74 -24.97 15.12
N ASN A 329 28.92 -25.61 15.13
CA ASN A 329 29.40 -26.47 16.19
C ASN A 329 29.42 -25.71 17.51
N SER A 330 28.48 -26.09 18.36
CA SER A 330 28.18 -25.64 19.72
C SER A 330 29.32 -25.86 20.73
N SER A 331 30.58 -25.97 20.29
CA SER A 331 31.68 -26.46 21.13
C SER A 331 33.04 -25.96 20.61
N LEU A 332 33.26 -24.65 20.62
CA LEU A 332 34.62 -24.12 20.58
C LEU A 332 35.25 -24.31 21.97
N PRO A 333 36.55 -24.60 22.09
CA PRO A 333 37.20 -24.72 23.41
C PRO A 333 36.99 -23.48 24.30
N CYS A 334 36.89 -22.30 23.70
CA CYS A 334 36.65 -21.03 24.37
C CYS A 334 35.24 -20.86 24.95
N ASN A 335 34.23 -21.58 24.43
CA ASN A 335 32.86 -21.53 24.90
C ASN A 335 32.38 -22.87 25.48
N ALA A 336 33.26 -23.87 25.61
CA ALA A 336 32.93 -25.19 26.14
C ALA A 336 32.38 -25.18 27.58
N GLY A 337 32.73 -24.16 28.36
CA GLY A 337 32.17 -23.94 29.71
C GLY A 337 30.78 -23.28 29.72
N CYS A 338 30.25 -22.91 28.56
CA CYS A 338 28.96 -22.26 28.40
C CYS A 338 28.02 -23.20 27.66
N HIS A 339 26.96 -23.68 28.32
CA HIS A 339 25.90 -24.46 27.67
C HIS A 339 24.99 -23.54 26.83
N CYS A 340 25.55 -22.97 25.75
CA CYS A 340 24.88 -21.96 24.96
C CYS A 340 23.69 -22.53 24.19
N ASP A 341 22.54 -21.89 24.36
CA ASP A 341 21.39 -22.11 23.50
C ASP A 341 21.64 -21.49 22.12
N THR A 342 21.33 -22.25 21.06
CA THR A 342 21.44 -21.82 19.65
C THR A 342 20.10 -21.42 19.06
N SER A 343 19.04 -21.40 19.88
CA SER A 343 17.70 -21.01 19.47
C SER A 343 17.53 -19.49 19.32
N ASN A 344 18.29 -18.70 20.10
CA ASN A 344 18.22 -17.24 20.13
C ASN A 344 19.39 -16.61 19.39
N TYR A 345 19.09 -15.91 18.29
CA TYR A 345 20.07 -15.19 17.48
C TYR A 345 20.30 -13.78 18.02
N GLU A 346 21.53 -13.49 18.47
CA GLU A 346 21.93 -12.19 19.04
C GLU A 346 23.35 -11.83 18.59
N PRO A 347 23.54 -11.30 17.38
CA PRO A 347 24.87 -11.11 16.83
C PRO A 347 25.70 -10.15 17.69
N VAL A 348 26.97 -10.49 17.91
CA VAL A 348 27.95 -9.62 18.57
C VAL A 348 29.22 -9.51 17.75
N CYS A 349 29.81 -8.32 17.74
CA CYS A 349 31.09 -8.04 17.12
C CYS A 349 32.19 -7.99 18.19
N ALA A 350 33.22 -8.82 18.05
CA ALA A 350 34.41 -8.78 18.88
C ALA A 350 35.65 -8.65 17.99
N GLY A 351 36.32 -7.49 18.08
CA GLY A 351 37.38 -7.12 17.13
C GLY A 351 36.78 -6.90 15.74
N ASN A 352 37.09 -7.78 14.79
CA ASN A 352 36.53 -7.80 13.43
C ASN A 352 35.72 -9.08 13.14
N GLU A 353 35.49 -9.93 14.15
CA GLU A 353 34.79 -11.19 14.01
C GLU A 353 33.37 -11.07 14.56
N VAL A 354 32.39 -11.63 13.83
CA VAL A 354 30.99 -11.65 14.24
C VAL A 354 30.63 -13.03 14.77
N TYR A 355 30.08 -13.09 15.98
CA TYR A 355 29.58 -14.32 16.61
C TYR A 355 28.06 -14.33 16.65
N PHE A 356 27.46 -15.52 16.64
CA PHE A 356 26.00 -15.71 16.60
C PHE A 356 25.27 -15.26 17.87
N SER A 357 25.92 -15.38 19.03
CA SER A 357 25.40 -14.93 20.33
C SER A 357 26.54 -14.48 21.24
N PRO A 358 26.29 -13.63 22.26
CA PRO A 358 27.31 -13.29 23.27
C PRO A 358 27.83 -14.54 24.00
N CYS A 359 26.98 -15.56 24.19
CA CYS A 359 27.37 -16.82 24.79
C CYS A 359 28.36 -17.60 23.91
N LEU A 360 28.11 -17.67 22.60
CA LEU A 360 29.02 -18.35 21.67
C LEU A 360 30.34 -17.61 21.50
N ALA A 361 30.38 -16.30 21.78
CA ALA A 361 31.61 -15.52 21.92
C ALA A 361 32.34 -15.75 23.28
N GLY A 362 31.74 -16.51 24.20
CA GLY A 362 32.28 -16.83 25.52
C GLY A 362 32.26 -15.64 26.50
N CYS A 363 31.39 -14.65 26.28
CA CYS A 363 31.26 -13.49 27.15
C CYS A 363 30.51 -13.85 28.44
N ARG A 364 30.96 -13.34 29.59
CA ARG A 364 30.44 -13.71 30.92
C ARG A 364 29.73 -12.59 31.65
N GLU A 365 29.98 -11.34 31.28
CA GLU A 365 29.37 -10.19 31.93
C GLU A 365 28.71 -9.24 30.93
N LEU A 366 27.60 -8.64 31.37
CA LEU A 366 26.96 -7.53 30.68
C LEU A 366 27.70 -6.24 31.06
N GLY A 367 28.42 -5.66 30.11
CA GLY A 367 29.15 -4.41 30.29
C GLY A 367 28.25 -3.18 30.24
N ASN A 368 28.86 -2.00 30.43
CA ASN A 368 28.15 -0.73 30.36
C ASN A 368 27.71 -0.40 28.92
N LYS A 369 26.53 0.22 28.79
CA LYS A 369 26.08 0.83 27.52
C LYS A 369 26.95 2.03 27.19
N THR A 370 27.67 1.96 26.07
CA THR A 370 28.39 3.10 25.45
C THR A 370 27.71 3.42 24.12
N ASP A 371 27.38 4.69 23.88
CA ASP A 371 26.68 5.15 22.66
C ASP A 371 25.35 4.43 22.37
N GLY A 372 24.64 3.99 23.42
CA GLY A 372 23.36 3.29 23.29
C GLY A 372 23.46 1.83 22.84
N VAL A 373 24.65 1.30 22.61
CA VAL A 373 24.92 -0.09 22.23
C VAL A 373 25.33 -0.90 23.46
N ILE A 374 24.76 -2.11 23.62
CA ILE A 374 25.10 -3.03 24.70
C ILE A 374 26.51 -3.58 24.46
N ARG A 375 27.34 -3.56 25.51
CA ARG A 375 28.67 -4.16 25.51
C ARG A 375 28.65 -5.42 26.36
N TYR A 376 29.39 -6.43 25.93
CA TYR A 376 29.64 -7.65 26.67
C TYR A 376 31.12 -7.73 26.99
N ASP A 377 31.46 -8.02 28.23
CA ASP A 377 32.83 -8.10 28.70
C ASP A 377 33.20 -9.55 29.10
N PHE A 378 34.50 -9.80 29.23
CA PHE A 378 35.09 -11.12 29.51
C PHE A 378 34.78 -12.18 28.45
N CYS A 379 34.87 -11.81 27.18
CA CYS A 379 34.73 -12.73 26.04
C CYS A 379 36.03 -13.53 25.82
N GLN A 380 35.92 -14.86 25.68
CA GLN A 380 37.07 -15.78 25.60
C GLN A 380 37.39 -16.28 24.18
N CYS A 381 36.41 -16.24 23.27
CA CYS A 381 36.59 -16.72 21.89
C CYS A 381 37.33 -15.77 20.95
N PRO A 382 37.15 -14.44 21.03
CA PRO A 382 37.84 -13.52 20.12
C PRO A 382 39.32 -13.44 20.49
N GLN A 383 40.22 -13.59 19.50
CA GLN A 383 41.67 -13.56 19.77
C GLN A 383 42.20 -12.15 20.06
N THR A 384 41.53 -11.13 19.54
CA THR A 384 42.02 -9.74 19.53
C THR A 384 41.34 -8.84 20.55
N SER A 385 40.24 -9.28 21.17
CA SER A 385 39.47 -8.44 22.09
C SER A 385 38.78 -9.27 23.17
N SER A 386 38.86 -8.82 24.42
CA SER A 386 38.17 -9.43 25.57
C SER A 386 36.73 -8.90 25.76
N SER A 387 36.22 -8.15 24.78
CA SER A 387 34.94 -7.47 24.85
C SER A 387 34.25 -7.49 23.48
N ALA A 388 32.94 -7.69 23.47
CA ALA A 388 32.12 -7.66 22.28
C ALA A 388 31.08 -6.54 22.34
N LYS A 389 30.71 -5.96 21.20
CA LYS A 389 29.60 -5.02 21.06
C LYS A 389 28.41 -5.73 20.44
N ALA A 390 27.20 -5.44 20.90
CA ALA A 390 25.98 -5.92 20.26
C ALA A 390 25.88 -5.43 18.81
N GLY A 391 25.43 -6.30 17.91
CA GLY A 391 25.35 -6.05 16.48
C GLY A 391 26.55 -6.61 15.70
N PHE A 392 26.65 -6.21 14.44
CA PHE A 392 27.70 -6.67 13.52
C PHE A 392 28.90 -5.73 13.55
N CYS A 393 30.06 -6.23 13.11
CA CYS A 393 31.24 -5.38 12.96
C CYS A 393 30.97 -4.34 11.86
N SER A 394 31.11 -3.07 12.22
CA SER A 394 30.75 -1.96 11.34
C SER A 394 31.85 -1.70 10.31
N GLU A 395 31.54 -1.91 9.03
CA GLU A 395 32.20 -1.18 7.95
C GLU A 395 31.45 0.15 7.69
N ASN A 396 32.18 1.19 7.28
CA ASN A 396 31.60 2.49 6.93
C ASN A 396 30.72 2.38 5.67
N CYS A 397 29.45 2.00 5.85
CA CYS A 397 28.49 1.80 4.76
C CYS A 397 27.57 3.00 4.50
N ASN A 398 27.77 4.10 5.23
CA ASN A 398 26.90 5.28 5.18
C ASN A 398 26.76 5.87 3.77
N LEU A 399 27.85 5.94 3.00
CA LEU A 399 27.82 6.46 1.63
C LEU A 399 26.96 5.58 0.72
N LYS A 400 27.14 4.25 0.76
CA LYS A 400 26.39 3.30 -0.07
C LYS A 400 24.90 3.30 0.29
N MET A 401 24.59 3.38 1.58
CA MET A 401 23.22 3.54 2.06
C MET A 401 22.61 4.85 1.56
N LEU A 402 23.32 5.97 1.69
CA LEU A 402 22.84 7.27 1.21
C LEU A 402 22.59 7.25 -0.29
N THR A 403 23.52 6.71 -1.08
CA THR A 403 23.35 6.52 -2.53
C THR A 403 22.11 5.69 -2.84
N TYR A 404 21.92 4.56 -2.14
CA TYR A 404 20.74 3.71 -2.32
C TYR A 404 19.43 4.48 -2.06
N LEU A 405 19.36 5.22 -0.94
CA LEU A 405 18.18 5.98 -0.56
C LEU A 405 17.86 7.09 -1.56
N VAL A 406 18.86 7.89 -1.95
CA VAL A 406 18.68 8.96 -2.94
C VAL A 406 18.19 8.39 -4.26
N CYS A 407 18.83 7.33 -4.77
CA CYS A 407 18.41 6.73 -6.02
C CYS A 407 16.99 6.13 -5.91
N THR A 408 16.65 5.47 -4.80
CA THR A 408 15.30 4.92 -4.59
C THR A 408 14.22 6.01 -4.60
N ILE A 409 14.48 7.15 -3.94
CA ILE A 409 13.56 8.29 -3.93
C ILE A 409 13.42 8.89 -5.33
N LEU A 410 14.53 9.07 -6.06
CA LEU A 410 14.50 9.57 -7.43
C LEU A 410 13.72 8.63 -8.36
N THR A 411 13.94 7.32 -8.25
CA THR A 411 13.19 6.30 -8.99
C THR A 411 11.69 6.35 -8.66
N ALA A 412 11.33 6.53 -7.39
CA ALA A 412 9.92 6.65 -6.98
C ALA A 412 9.28 7.92 -7.56
N ILE A 413 9.99 9.05 -7.54
CA ILE A 413 9.53 10.32 -8.12
C ILE A 413 9.31 10.17 -9.62
N THR A 414 10.33 9.69 -10.36
CA THR A 414 10.27 9.59 -11.83
C THR A 414 9.18 8.64 -12.28
N ALA A 415 9.02 7.50 -11.60
CA ALA A 415 8.01 6.51 -11.94
C ALA A 415 6.58 7.02 -11.74
N GLN A 416 6.34 7.82 -10.70
CA GLN A 416 4.98 8.24 -10.31
C GLN A 416 4.57 9.60 -10.88
N LEU A 417 5.52 10.37 -11.45
CA LEU A 417 5.29 11.72 -11.96
C LEU A 417 4.15 11.74 -12.98
N PHE A 418 4.21 10.97 -14.07
CA PHE A 418 3.19 11.04 -15.13
C PHE A 418 2.11 9.97 -15.06
N GLN A 419 2.03 9.20 -13.97
CA GLN A 419 1.14 8.03 -13.86
C GLN A 419 -0.35 8.38 -14.04
N VAL A 420 -0.75 9.61 -13.73
CA VAL A 420 -2.12 10.16 -13.93
C VAL A 420 -2.55 10.16 -15.41
N ALA A 421 -1.60 10.15 -16.35
CA ALA A 421 -1.89 10.08 -17.77
C ALA A 421 -2.59 8.77 -18.17
N GLN A 422 -2.28 7.66 -17.49
CA GLN A 422 -2.92 6.37 -17.77
C GLN A 422 -4.40 6.41 -17.41
N PHE A 423 -4.74 6.99 -16.26
CA PHE A 423 -6.13 7.19 -15.86
C PHE A 423 -6.89 8.05 -16.89
N THR A 424 -6.31 9.18 -17.30
CA THR A 424 -6.91 10.07 -18.30
C THR A 424 -7.15 9.35 -19.63
N THR A 425 -6.25 8.44 -20.01
CA THR A 425 -6.36 7.65 -21.23
C THR A 425 -7.46 6.59 -21.12
N LEU A 426 -7.56 5.91 -19.97
CA LEU A 426 -8.59 4.91 -19.71
C LEU A 426 -9.99 5.52 -19.86
N ILE A 427 -10.25 6.64 -19.18
CA ILE A 427 -11.56 7.31 -19.22
C ILE A 427 -11.94 7.77 -20.62
N LYS A 428 -10.97 8.29 -21.39
CA LYS A 428 -11.21 8.72 -22.77
C LYS A 428 -11.34 7.57 -23.76
N SER A 429 -10.95 6.35 -23.39
CA SER A 429 -11.04 5.17 -24.26
C SER A 429 -12.42 4.49 -24.21
N VAL A 430 -13.30 4.94 -23.33
CA VAL A 430 -14.65 4.38 -23.11
C VAL A 430 -15.71 5.47 -23.27
N THR A 431 -16.96 5.07 -23.47
CA THR A 431 -18.08 6.03 -23.57
C THR A 431 -18.37 6.64 -22.19
N PRO A 432 -19.02 7.82 -22.11
CA PRO A 432 -19.33 8.47 -20.84
C PRO A 432 -20.10 7.61 -19.84
N GLU A 433 -21.01 6.78 -20.33
CA GLU A 433 -21.82 5.85 -19.52
C GLU A 433 -20.98 4.71 -18.91
N GLU A 434 -19.82 4.40 -19.48
CA GLU A 434 -18.99 3.25 -19.14
C GLU A 434 -17.76 3.61 -18.28
N LYS A 435 -17.49 4.92 -18.07
CA LYS A 435 -16.32 5.43 -17.34
C LYS A 435 -16.16 4.81 -15.95
N SER A 436 -17.24 4.80 -15.16
CA SER A 436 -17.26 4.28 -13.80
C SER A 436 -17.02 2.78 -13.76
N MET A 437 -17.66 2.04 -14.66
CA MET A 437 -17.49 0.59 -14.81
C MET A 437 -16.06 0.24 -15.22
N ALA A 438 -15.49 0.93 -16.20
CA ALA A 438 -14.12 0.70 -16.67
C ALA A 438 -13.12 0.90 -15.53
N TYR A 439 -13.20 2.03 -14.81
CA TYR A 439 -12.28 2.28 -13.71
C TYR A 439 -12.46 1.32 -12.53
N ALA A 440 -13.71 0.97 -12.19
CA ALA A 440 -14.00 -0.02 -11.15
C ALA A 440 -13.41 -1.40 -11.50
N LEU A 441 -13.61 -1.85 -12.74
CA LEU A 441 -13.14 -3.14 -13.22
C LEU A 441 -11.60 -3.20 -13.27
N ALA A 442 -10.94 -2.12 -13.74
CA ALA A 442 -9.49 -2.03 -13.75
C ALA A 442 -8.88 -2.11 -12.33
N ASN A 443 -9.49 -1.42 -11.35
CA ASN A 443 -9.06 -1.50 -9.95
C ASN A 443 -9.36 -2.85 -9.31
N PHE A 444 -10.50 -3.46 -9.63
CA PHE A 444 -10.86 -4.80 -9.16
C PHE A 444 -9.81 -5.83 -9.57
N PHE A 445 -9.43 -5.86 -10.85
CA PHE A 445 -8.40 -6.78 -11.33
C PHE A 445 -7.01 -6.44 -10.79
N THR A 446 -6.66 -5.16 -10.65
CA THR A 446 -5.40 -4.74 -10.04
C THR A 446 -5.31 -5.17 -8.57
N SER A 447 -6.42 -5.15 -7.84
CA SER A 447 -6.47 -5.61 -6.45
C SER A 447 -6.28 -7.12 -6.33
N ILE A 448 -7.00 -7.90 -7.16
CA ILE A 448 -7.00 -9.37 -7.08
C ILE A 448 -5.76 -10.00 -7.71
N LEU A 449 -5.34 -9.54 -8.90
CA LEU A 449 -4.24 -10.13 -9.66
C LEU A 449 -2.90 -9.44 -9.41
N GLY A 450 -2.95 -8.26 -8.80
CA GLY A 450 -1.78 -7.42 -8.52
C GLY A 450 -1.42 -7.39 -7.04
N PHE A 451 -2.14 -6.58 -6.25
CA PHE A 451 -1.80 -6.35 -4.85
C PHE A 451 -1.82 -7.62 -3.99
N LEU A 452 -2.88 -8.45 -4.05
CA LEU A 452 -2.96 -9.68 -3.27
C LEU A 452 -1.79 -10.66 -3.50
N PRO A 453 -1.49 -11.08 -4.76
CA PRO A 453 -0.38 -12.00 -5.01
C PRO A 453 1.00 -11.35 -4.85
N SER A 454 1.13 -10.02 -5.02
CA SER A 454 2.43 -9.35 -4.90
C SER A 454 3.11 -9.57 -3.56
N GLN A 455 2.38 -9.39 -2.45
CA GLN A 455 2.92 -9.53 -1.11
C GLN A 455 3.32 -10.98 -0.82
N VAL A 456 2.49 -11.94 -1.23
CA VAL A 456 2.77 -13.37 -1.06
C VAL A 456 4.00 -13.80 -1.86
N LEU A 457 4.11 -13.33 -3.11
CA LEU A 457 5.24 -13.66 -3.98
C LEU A 457 6.55 -13.09 -3.43
N PHE A 458 6.57 -11.80 -3.07
CA PHE A 458 7.75 -11.18 -2.50
C PHE A 458 8.12 -11.78 -1.13
N GLY A 459 7.13 -12.06 -0.28
CA GLY A 459 7.34 -12.74 1.00
C GLY A 459 8.02 -14.10 0.81
N ARG A 460 7.51 -14.94 -0.11
CA ARG A 460 8.14 -16.23 -0.43
C ARG A 460 9.54 -16.08 -0.99
N VAL A 461 9.77 -15.12 -1.88
CA VAL A 461 11.11 -14.88 -2.44
C VAL A 461 12.09 -14.48 -1.32
N ILE A 462 11.67 -13.63 -0.39
CA ILE A 462 12.48 -13.26 0.78
C ILE A 462 12.74 -14.50 1.66
N ASP A 463 11.73 -15.33 1.92
CA ASP A 463 11.87 -16.56 2.71
C ASP A 463 12.85 -17.56 2.10
N THR A 464 12.94 -17.63 0.76
CA THR A 464 13.94 -18.49 0.07
C THR A 464 15.40 -18.07 0.31
N THR A 465 15.61 -16.91 0.92
CA THR A 465 16.94 -16.40 1.29
C THR A 465 17.23 -16.60 2.78
N CYS A 466 16.31 -17.21 3.52
CA CYS A 466 16.51 -17.51 4.92
C CYS A 466 17.59 -18.57 5.13
N VAL A 467 18.60 -18.23 5.94
CA VAL A 467 19.67 -19.14 6.37
C VAL A 467 19.29 -19.80 7.70
N LYS A 468 18.65 -19.06 8.62
CA LYS A 468 18.24 -19.58 9.93
C LYS A 468 16.81 -19.19 10.27
N TRP A 469 15.99 -20.22 10.46
CA TRP A 469 14.64 -20.10 10.99
C TRP A 469 14.66 -20.13 12.52
N ASN A 470 13.77 -19.36 13.15
CA ASN A 470 13.53 -19.53 14.58
C ASN A 470 12.88 -20.91 14.81
N SER A 471 13.46 -21.69 15.71
CA SER A 471 13.05 -23.07 16.02
C SER A 471 12.05 -23.16 17.19
N GLN A 472 11.73 -22.06 17.88
CA GLN A 472 10.90 -22.08 19.10
C GLN A 472 9.38 -22.04 18.87
N SER A 473 8.88 -21.96 17.64
CA SER A 473 7.44 -21.86 17.38
C SER A 473 6.96 -22.81 16.29
N ASP A 474 6.22 -23.85 16.71
CA ASP A 474 5.55 -24.84 15.85
C ASP A 474 4.48 -24.21 14.92
N THR A 475 4.07 -22.97 15.22
CA THR A 475 3.00 -22.25 14.51
C THR A 475 3.46 -21.01 13.73
N GLY A 476 4.76 -20.71 13.68
CA GLY A 476 5.25 -19.54 12.94
C GLY A 476 6.76 -19.49 12.78
N ARG A 477 7.27 -19.84 11.60
CA ARG A 477 8.69 -19.71 11.27
C ARG A 477 8.95 -18.26 10.84
N HIS A 478 9.51 -17.42 11.72
CA HIS A 478 10.14 -16.17 11.28
C HIS A 478 11.62 -16.41 11.04
N CYS A 479 12.16 -15.82 9.98
CA CYS A 479 13.56 -15.95 9.67
C CYS A 479 14.39 -14.98 10.53
N GLN A 480 15.40 -15.51 11.21
CA GLN A 480 16.32 -14.73 12.04
C GLN A 480 17.50 -14.18 11.24
N LEU A 481 17.99 -14.95 10.25
CA LEU A 481 19.16 -14.59 9.44
C LEU A 481 18.92 -14.87 7.96
N TYR A 482 19.17 -13.85 7.13
CA TYR A 482 19.01 -13.93 5.67
C TYR A 482 20.36 -13.87 4.94
N ASP A 483 20.48 -14.61 3.84
CA ASP A 483 21.54 -14.45 2.86
C ASP A 483 21.31 -13.15 2.08
N ARG A 484 22.21 -12.20 2.31
CA ARG A 484 22.11 -10.84 1.77
C ARG A 484 22.30 -10.79 0.26
N SER A 485 23.14 -11.68 -0.29
CA SER A 485 23.47 -11.69 -1.71
C SER A 485 22.28 -12.20 -2.53
N LEU A 486 21.65 -13.27 -2.06
CA LEU A 486 20.43 -13.83 -2.65
C LEU A 486 19.24 -12.90 -2.43
N PHE A 487 19.11 -12.28 -1.24
CA PHE A 487 18.06 -11.30 -0.98
C PHE A 487 18.18 -10.14 -1.97
N ARG A 488 19.34 -9.46 -2.04
CA ARG A 488 19.53 -8.33 -2.97
C ARG A 488 19.20 -8.70 -4.41
N SER A 489 19.78 -9.77 -4.93
CA SER A 489 19.60 -10.16 -6.33
C SER A 489 18.16 -10.57 -6.64
N ARG A 490 17.57 -11.50 -5.89
CA ARG A 490 16.20 -11.99 -6.17
C ARG A 490 15.15 -10.88 -6.02
N TYR A 491 15.29 -10.04 -4.99
CA TYR A 491 14.36 -8.95 -4.70
C TYR A 491 14.34 -7.89 -5.81
N HIS A 492 15.51 -7.44 -6.28
CA HIS A 492 15.60 -6.43 -7.33
C HIS A 492 15.35 -6.99 -8.73
N LEU A 493 15.75 -8.23 -9.04
CA LEU A 493 15.43 -8.88 -10.31
C LEU A 493 13.92 -9.08 -10.48
N LEU A 494 13.23 -9.54 -9.43
CA LEU A 494 11.78 -9.70 -9.47
C LEU A 494 11.08 -8.36 -9.72
N THR A 495 11.52 -7.30 -9.03
CA THR A 495 10.99 -5.95 -9.20
C THR A 495 11.23 -5.43 -10.63
N THR A 496 12.44 -5.65 -11.16
CA THR A 496 12.81 -5.29 -12.53
C THR A 496 11.94 -6.01 -13.56
N ALA A 497 11.67 -7.29 -13.37
CA ALA A 497 10.84 -8.09 -14.28
C ALA A 497 9.40 -7.53 -14.35
N PHE A 498 8.77 -7.25 -13.20
CA PHE A 498 7.42 -6.68 -13.17
C PHE A 498 7.37 -5.24 -13.69
N ALA A 499 8.37 -4.40 -13.37
CA ALA A 499 8.48 -3.06 -13.95
C ALA A 499 8.64 -3.12 -15.48
N GLY A 500 9.44 -4.07 -16.00
CA GLY A 500 9.60 -4.32 -17.43
C GLY A 500 8.32 -4.79 -18.12
N LEU A 501 7.56 -5.71 -17.50
CA LEU A 501 6.25 -6.13 -18.00
C LEU A 501 5.25 -4.96 -18.03
N SER A 502 5.24 -4.13 -16.98
CA SER A 502 4.43 -2.91 -16.98
C SER A 502 4.82 -1.98 -18.11
N PHE A 503 6.12 -1.74 -18.33
CA PHE A 503 6.63 -0.93 -19.45
C PHE A 503 6.10 -1.42 -20.80
N LEU A 504 6.13 -2.73 -21.07
CA LEU A 504 5.61 -3.29 -22.32
C LEU A 504 4.12 -2.96 -22.51
N CYS A 505 3.30 -3.10 -21.46
CA CYS A 505 1.88 -2.74 -21.50
C CYS A 505 1.65 -1.23 -21.73
N VAL A 506 2.45 -0.35 -21.11
CA VAL A 506 2.35 1.10 -21.33
C VAL A 506 2.78 1.49 -22.74
N ALA A 507 3.87 0.90 -23.24
CA ALA A 507 4.37 1.15 -24.58
C ALA A 507 3.33 0.73 -25.63
N LEU A 508 2.70 -0.44 -25.47
CA LEU A 508 1.59 -0.88 -26.31
C LEU A 508 0.40 0.09 -26.24
N THR A 509 0.03 0.57 -25.04
CA THR A 509 -1.02 1.59 -24.87
C THR A 509 -0.70 2.86 -25.66
N SER A 510 0.55 3.34 -25.59
CA SER A 510 1.00 4.50 -26.35
C SER A 510 0.88 4.31 -27.86
N LEU A 511 1.20 3.12 -28.37
CA LEU A 511 1.10 2.80 -29.80
C LEU A 511 -0.35 2.69 -30.26
N LEU A 512 -1.20 2.04 -29.47
CA LEU A 512 -2.63 1.90 -29.76
C LEU A 512 -3.33 3.27 -29.73
N ALA A 513 -2.99 4.13 -28.77
CA ALA A 513 -3.58 5.46 -28.63
C ALA A 513 -3.36 6.37 -29.85
N VAL A 514 -2.37 6.09 -30.72
CA VAL A 514 -2.17 6.82 -31.99
C VAL A 514 -3.28 6.50 -33.00
N LYS A 515 -3.81 5.28 -32.99
CA LYS A 515 -4.78 4.78 -33.99
C LYS A 515 -6.21 5.25 -33.75
N PHE A 516 -6.53 5.73 -32.55
CA PHE A 516 -7.90 6.10 -32.21
C PHE A 516 -8.23 7.55 -32.63
N PRO A 517 -9.22 7.76 -33.52
CA PRO A 517 -9.59 9.07 -34.03
C PRO A 517 -10.17 10.00 -32.95
N PHE A 518 -10.66 9.45 -31.83
CA PHE A 518 -11.09 10.22 -30.65
C PHE A 518 -9.98 11.07 -29.99
N PHE A 519 -8.71 10.85 -30.39
CA PHE A 519 -7.54 11.56 -29.85
C PHE A 519 -6.82 12.46 -30.86
N GLN A 520 -7.31 12.54 -32.11
CA GLN A 520 -6.82 13.51 -33.10
C GLN A 520 -7.39 14.88 -32.80
#